data_AF-A0A971J5H5-F1
#
_entry.id   AF-A0A971J5H5-F1
#
_cell.length_a   1.000
_cell.length_b   1.000
_cell.length_c   1.000
_cell.angle_alpha   90.00
_cell.angle_beta   90.00
_cell.angle_gamma   90.00
#
_symmetry.space_group_name_H-M   'P 1'
#
loop_
_entity.id
_entity.type
_entity.pdbx_description
1 polymer ?
#
loop_
_entity_poly.entity_id
_entity_poly.type
_entity_poly.pdbx_seq_one_letter_code
_entity_poly.pdbx_strand_id
1 'polypeptide(L)'
;MVYDRVLLSQTRLVLREDFNESQCSDIVAEYYENLKGAIDSSELWPCITAAKWGEFIDVFEKDTHNEATLIVDYYDELAHELERLYEARSNSDDAMKWLENKKLVYRRVSQYSVSVPIKRLEEWNLLEGGMIFDDEEKDFEEIHPGLWIVRREGIGRIYRPDIGFIPVGMAEWAEERYN
;
A
#
# COMPACT_ATOMS: atom_id res chain seq x y z
N MET A 1 0.18 -23.08 -14.09
CA MET A 1 -0.20 -24.47 -14.46
C MET A 1 -0.21 -24.54 -15.98
N VAL A 2 0.50 -25.50 -16.57
CA VAL A 2 0.82 -25.52 -18.02
C VAL A 2 -0.29 -26.15 -18.88
N TYR A 3 -1.28 -26.83 -18.27
CA TYR A 3 -2.36 -27.50 -18.99
C TYR A 3 -3.74 -26.93 -18.66
N ASP A 4 -4.54 -26.74 -19.71
CA ASP A 4 -5.92 -26.26 -19.65
C ASP A 4 -6.84 -27.36 -19.07
N ARG A 5 -7.74 -26.96 -18.16
CA ARG A 5 -8.68 -27.86 -17.47
C ARG A 5 -9.63 -28.55 -18.45
N VAL A 6 -9.96 -27.89 -19.56
CA VAL A 6 -10.80 -28.45 -20.62
C VAL A 6 -10.09 -29.61 -21.33
N LEU A 7 -8.78 -29.49 -21.58
CA LEU A 7 -8.02 -30.59 -22.18
C LEU A 7 -7.98 -31.81 -21.25
N LEU A 8 -7.71 -31.59 -19.96
CA LEU A 8 -7.63 -32.66 -18.97
C LEU A 8 -8.97 -33.40 -18.77
N SER A 9 -10.10 -32.69 -18.85
CA SER A 9 -11.41 -33.33 -18.72
C SER A 9 -11.76 -34.18 -19.94
N GLN A 10 -11.46 -33.70 -21.15
CA GLN A 10 -11.70 -34.47 -22.38
C GLN A 10 -10.77 -35.69 -22.49
N THR A 11 -9.51 -35.56 -22.09
CA THR A 11 -8.58 -36.70 -22.03
C THR A 11 -9.10 -37.78 -21.08
N ARG A 12 -9.65 -37.41 -19.92
CA ARG A 12 -10.23 -38.37 -18.96
C ARG A 12 -11.47 -39.09 -19.47
N LEU A 13 -12.24 -38.47 -20.36
CA LEU A 13 -13.43 -39.10 -20.94
C LEU A 13 -13.08 -40.15 -21.99
N VAL A 14 -11.96 -39.97 -22.68
CA VAL A 14 -11.60 -40.75 -23.86
C VAL A 14 -10.53 -41.81 -23.55
N LEU A 15 -9.64 -41.58 -22.57
CA LEU A 15 -8.70 -42.61 -22.13
C LEU A 15 -9.39 -43.70 -21.30
N ARG A 16 -9.31 -44.94 -21.78
CA ARG A 16 -9.66 -46.16 -21.03
C ARG A 16 -8.40 -46.75 -20.41
N GLU A 17 -8.52 -47.45 -19.29
CA GLU A 17 -7.36 -48.08 -18.61
C GLU A 17 -6.68 -49.16 -19.48
N ASP A 18 -7.44 -49.85 -20.33
CA ASP A 18 -6.94 -50.83 -21.30
C ASP A 18 -7.37 -50.43 -22.72
N PHE A 19 -6.39 -50.17 -23.60
CA PHE A 19 -6.63 -49.97 -25.04
C PHE A 19 -5.56 -50.67 -25.88
N ASN A 20 -5.95 -51.12 -27.07
CA ASN A 20 -5.05 -51.73 -28.05
C ASN A 20 -4.56 -50.66 -29.05
N GLU A 21 -3.36 -50.80 -29.59
CA GLU A 21 -2.75 -49.86 -30.54
C GLU A 21 -3.62 -49.69 -31.80
N SER A 22 -4.34 -50.73 -32.20
CA SER A 22 -5.31 -50.66 -33.29
C SER A 22 -6.50 -49.72 -33.02
N GLN A 23 -6.77 -49.38 -31.76
CA GLN A 23 -7.86 -48.51 -31.33
C GLN A 23 -7.39 -47.06 -31.08
N CYS A 24 -6.07 -46.79 -31.09
CA CYS A 24 -5.54 -45.46 -30.87
C CYS A 24 -6.07 -44.43 -31.86
N SER A 25 -6.20 -44.80 -33.14
CA SER A 25 -6.72 -43.88 -34.16
C SER A 25 -8.15 -43.42 -33.85
N ASP A 26 -9.00 -44.34 -33.40
CA ASP A 26 -10.39 -44.06 -33.08
C ASP A 26 -10.51 -43.22 -31.80
N ILE A 27 -9.71 -43.55 -30.78
CA ILE A 27 -9.63 -42.80 -29.51
C ILE A 27 -9.16 -41.36 -29.77
N VAL A 28 -8.16 -41.17 -30.62
CA VAL A 28 -7.67 -39.82 -30.97
C VAL A 28 -8.72 -39.04 -31.76
N ALA A 29 -9.42 -39.69 -32.69
CA ALA A 29 -10.50 -39.06 -33.45
C ALA A 29 -11.64 -38.60 -32.52
N GLU A 30 -12.07 -39.46 -31.59
CA GLU A 30 -13.10 -39.16 -30.58
C GLU A 30 -12.67 -38.01 -29.65
N TYR A 31 -11.40 -37.98 -29.24
CA TYR A 31 -10.84 -36.89 -28.46
C TYR A 31 -10.93 -35.54 -29.18
N TYR A 32 -10.53 -35.50 -30.46
CA TYR A 32 -10.59 -34.25 -31.23
C TYR A 32 -12.02 -33.80 -31.57
N GLU A 33 -12.96 -34.73 -31.79
CA GLU A 33 -14.37 -34.38 -31.96
C GLU A 33 -14.97 -33.79 -30.67
N ASN A 34 -14.73 -34.43 -29.53
CA ASN A 34 -15.20 -33.96 -28.24
C ASN A 34 -14.57 -32.60 -27.87
N LEU A 35 -13.30 -32.41 -28.19
CA LEU A 35 -12.59 -31.16 -27.98
C LEU A 35 -13.14 -30.04 -28.87
N LYS A 36 -13.43 -30.33 -30.14
CA LYS A 36 -14.05 -29.37 -31.05
C LYS A 36 -15.44 -28.97 -30.56
N GLY A 37 -16.27 -29.92 -30.13
CA GLY A 37 -17.57 -29.65 -29.53
C GLY A 37 -17.48 -28.84 -28.22
N ALA A 38 -16.48 -29.09 -27.38
CA ALA A 38 -16.25 -28.34 -26.14
C ALA A 38 -15.77 -26.91 -26.39
N ILE A 39 -14.96 -26.69 -27.44
CA ILE A 39 -14.51 -25.35 -27.84
C ILE A 39 -15.66 -24.56 -28.48
N ASP A 40 -16.43 -25.19 -29.37
CA ASP A 40 -17.58 -24.58 -30.06
C ASP A 40 -18.73 -24.25 -29.08
N SER A 41 -18.85 -25.00 -27.99
CA SER A 41 -19.81 -24.72 -26.90
C SER A 41 -19.29 -23.71 -25.86
N SER A 42 -18.03 -23.28 -25.95
CA SER A 42 -17.50 -22.28 -25.03
C SER A 42 -17.97 -20.88 -25.41
N GLU A 43 -18.53 -20.16 -24.45
CA GLU A 43 -18.90 -18.74 -24.61
C GLU A 43 -17.67 -17.82 -24.75
N LEU A 44 -16.45 -18.37 -24.62
CA LEU A 44 -15.19 -17.63 -24.66
C LEU A 44 -14.97 -16.91 -26.00
N TRP A 45 -15.20 -17.58 -27.13
CA TRP A 45 -14.94 -16.99 -28.45
C TRP A 45 -15.89 -15.84 -28.81
N PRO A 46 -17.20 -15.97 -28.55
CA PRO A 46 -18.13 -14.84 -28.60
C PRO A 46 -17.76 -13.71 -27.63
N CYS A 47 -17.35 -14.03 -26.40
CA CYS A 47 -16.96 -13.03 -25.41
C CYS A 47 -15.72 -12.22 -25.80
N ILE A 48 -14.69 -12.88 -26.33
CA ILE A 48 -13.47 -12.22 -26.84
C ILE A 48 -13.80 -11.30 -28.02
N THR A 49 -14.62 -11.78 -28.96
CA THR A 49 -15.05 -10.98 -30.13
C THR A 49 -15.93 -9.79 -29.71
N ALA A 50 -16.73 -9.95 -28.65
CA ALA A 50 -17.56 -8.89 -28.07
C ALA A 50 -16.81 -7.98 -27.08
N ALA A 51 -15.48 -8.08 -27.00
CA ALA A 51 -14.62 -7.34 -26.07
C ALA A 51 -14.98 -7.52 -24.57
N LYS A 52 -15.61 -8.63 -24.22
CA LYS A 52 -15.89 -9.04 -22.84
C LYS A 52 -14.76 -9.93 -22.34
N TRP A 53 -13.64 -9.31 -21.98
CA TRP A 53 -12.39 -9.98 -21.57
C TRP A 53 -12.42 -10.55 -20.13
N GLY A 54 -13.59 -10.59 -19.49
CA GLY A 54 -13.73 -10.94 -18.08
C GLY A 54 -13.47 -9.76 -17.14
N GLU A 55 -13.67 -9.98 -15.84
CA GLU A 55 -13.35 -8.99 -14.82
C GLU A 55 -11.83 -8.99 -14.56
N PHE A 56 -11.25 -7.79 -14.55
CA PHE A 56 -9.85 -7.62 -14.18
C PHE A 56 -9.70 -7.91 -12.69
N ILE A 57 -9.11 -9.05 -12.35
CA ILE A 57 -8.74 -9.36 -10.96
C ILE A 57 -7.40 -8.68 -10.71
N ASP A 58 -7.43 -7.58 -9.96
CA ASP A 58 -6.23 -6.93 -9.45
C ASP A 58 -5.46 -7.96 -8.60
N VAL A 59 -4.28 -8.36 -9.04
CA VAL A 59 -3.43 -9.38 -8.37
C VAL A 59 -2.88 -8.85 -7.04
N PHE A 60 -2.81 -7.54 -6.91
CA PHE A 60 -2.48 -6.85 -5.68
C PHE A 60 -3.75 -6.16 -5.19
N GLU A 61 -4.10 -6.38 -3.92
CA GLU A 61 -4.99 -5.43 -3.26
C GLU A 61 -4.39 -4.05 -3.50
N LYS A 62 -5.18 -3.13 -4.03
CA LYS A 62 -4.79 -1.72 -4.10
C LYS A 62 -4.66 -1.23 -2.66
N ASP A 63 -3.54 -1.54 -2.03
CA ASP A 63 -3.07 -0.85 -0.84
C ASP A 63 -2.87 0.59 -1.28
N THR A 64 -3.94 1.37 -1.15
CA THR A 64 -3.94 2.81 -1.29
C THR A 64 -2.93 3.34 -0.29
N HIS A 65 -1.70 3.57 -0.76
CA HIS A 65 -0.62 4.33 -0.11
C HIS A 65 -0.85 4.50 1.39
N ASN A 66 -0.78 3.41 2.14
CA ASN A 66 -1.09 3.43 3.57
C ASN A 66 0.12 3.92 4.39
N GLU A 67 0.94 4.77 3.77
CA GLU A 67 2.15 5.37 4.29
C GLU A 67 1.96 6.88 4.32
N ALA A 68 2.32 7.48 5.45
CA ALA A 68 2.36 8.91 5.66
C ALA A 68 3.79 9.36 5.92
N THR A 69 4.02 10.65 5.73
CA THR A 69 5.33 11.28 5.95
C THR A 69 5.42 11.69 7.41
N LEU A 70 6.35 11.08 8.14
CA LEU A 70 6.74 11.46 9.50
C LEU A 70 7.92 12.41 9.44
N ILE A 71 7.79 13.61 10.00
CA ILE A 71 8.86 14.61 10.12
C ILE A 71 9.42 14.55 11.53
N VAL A 72 10.74 14.49 11.65
CA VAL A 72 11.43 14.52 12.94
C VAL A 72 12.00 15.92 13.15
N ASP A 73 11.41 16.68 14.06
CA ASP A 73 11.87 18.01 14.40
C ASP A 73 12.85 17.97 15.58
N TYR A 74 14.13 18.20 15.29
CA TYR A 74 15.19 18.22 16.30
C TYR A 74 15.32 19.57 17.01
N TYR A 75 14.80 20.65 16.42
CA TYR A 75 15.08 22.03 16.83
C TYR A 75 13.82 22.88 17.05
N ASP A 76 12.63 22.29 16.93
CA ASP A 76 11.31 22.95 16.97
C ASP A 76 11.17 24.09 15.94
N GLU A 77 11.95 24.06 14.87
CA GLU A 77 11.92 25.08 13.81
C GLU A 77 11.04 24.63 12.62
N LEU A 78 10.96 23.33 12.36
CA LEU A 78 10.28 22.79 11.18
C LEU A 78 8.76 22.78 11.36
N ALA A 79 8.27 22.56 12.57
CA ALA A 79 6.86 22.64 12.94
C ALA A 79 6.29 24.02 12.57
N HIS A 80 6.91 25.08 13.10
CA HIS A 80 6.48 26.45 12.87
C HIS A 80 6.65 26.91 11.42
N GLU A 81 7.67 26.43 10.70
CA GLU A 81 7.82 26.73 9.27
C GLU A 81 6.68 26.14 8.42
N LEU A 82 6.22 24.93 8.77
CA LEU A 82 5.11 24.26 8.08
C LEU A 82 3.78 24.92 8.39
N GLU A 83 3.49 25.21 9.66
CA GLU A 83 2.28 25.93 10.07
C GLU A 83 2.18 27.28 9.33
N ARG A 84 3.25 28.08 9.35
CA ARG A 84 3.30 29.36 8.64
C ARG A 84 3.05 29.21 7.14
N LEU A 85 3.54 28.15 6.51
CA LEU A 85 3.33 27.89 5.08
C LEU A 85 1.85 27.60 4.78
N TYR A 86 1.18 26.83 5.64
CA TYR A 86 -0.24 26.52 5.50
C TYR A 86 -1.13 27.72 5.81
N GLU A 87 -0.82 28.50 6.84
CA GLU A 87 -1.51 29.76 7.16
C GLU A 87 -1.35 30.80 6.04
N ALA A 88 -0.15 30.95 5.49
CA ALA A 88 0.13 31.87 4.39
C ALA A 88 -0.66 31.54 3.12
N ARG A 89 -1.02 30.27 2.88
CA ARG A 89 -1.91 29.88 1.77
C ARG A 89 -3.30 30.50 1.92
N SER A 90 -3.80 30.58 3.15
CA SER A 90 -5.14 31.11 3.44
C SER A 90 -5.23 32.62 3.20
N ASN A 91 -4.09 33.34 3.20
CA ASN A 91 -4.02 34.79 3.23
C ASN A 91 -3.33 35.43 2.00
N SER A 92 -2.86 34.66 1.02
CA SER A 92 -2.01 35.16 -0.07
C SER A 92 -2.73 35.29 -1.42
N ASP A 93 -2.74 36.52 -1.96
CA ASP A 93 -3.19 36.84 -3.34
C ASP A 93 -2.18 36.38 -4.43
N ASP A 94 -0.93 36.05 -4.07
CA ASP A 94 0.14 35.65 -5.00
C ASP A 94 0.43 34.13 -4.92
N ALA A 95 -0.35 33.32 -5.65
CA ALA A 95 -0.21 31.86 -5.67
C ALA A 95 1.17 31.35 -6.11
N MET A 96 1.87 32.11 -6.96
CA MET A 96 3.18 31.72 -7.51
C MET A 96 4.30 31.78 -6.46
N LYS A 97 4.37 32.88 -5.68
CA LYS A 97 5.35 33.01 -4.59
C LYS A 97 5.12 31.98 -3.50
N TRP A 98 3.86 31.69 -3.20
CA TRP A 98 3.51 30.62 -2.26
C TRP A 98 4.01 29.24 -2.75
N LEU A 99 3.87 28.95 -4.04
CA LEU A 99 4.35 27.67 -4.61
C LEU A 99 5.88 27.54 -4.55
N GLU A 100 6.62 28.62 -4.81
CA GLU A 100 8.08 28.65 -4.69
C GLU A 100 8.53 28.44 -3.24
N ASN A 101 7.94 29.17 -2.29
CA ASN A 101 8.20 28.99 -0.88
C ASN A 101 7.88 27.57 -0.42
N LYS A 102 6.76 27.02 -0.89
CA LYS A 102 6.38 25.63 -0.60
C LYS A 102 7.45 24.65 -1.05
N LYS A 103 7.97 24.77 -2.27
CA LYS A 103 9.03 23.88 -2.77
C LYS A 103 10.30 23.97 -1.92
N LEU A 104 10.68 25.16 -1.46
CA LEU A 104 11.86 25.35 -0.62
C LEU A 104 11.70 24.67 0.75
N VAL A 105 10.55 24.88 1.40
CA VAL A 105 10.26 24.27 2.72
C VAL A 105 10.20 22.75 2.60
N TYR A 106 9.47 22.20 1.61
CA TYR A 106 9.39 20.75 1.42
C TYR A 106 10.74 20.11 1.11
N ARG A 107 11.64 20.79 0.38
CA ARG A 107 13.00 20.30 0.11
C ARG A 107 13.86 20.24 1.38
N ARG A 108 13.61 21.12 2.35
CA ARG A 108 14.27 21.10 3.65
C ARG A 108 13.70 19.99 4.52
N VAL A 109 12.38 19.96 4.64
CA VAL A 109 11.63 18.97 5.44
C VAL A 109 11.90 17.54 4.97
N SER A 110 12.06 17.32 3.66
CA SER A 110 12.34 15.98 3.11
C SER A 110 13.64 15.36 3.61
N GLN A 111 14.57 16.14 4.17
CA GLN A 111 15.83 15.65 4.75
C GLN A 111 15.63 15.07 6.15
N TYR A 112 14.52 15.41 6.79
CA TYR A 112 14.15 15.00 8.14
C TYR A 112 12.87 14.14 8.14
N SER A 113 12.48 13.63 6.97
CA SER A 113 11.24 12.90 6.79
C SER A 113 11.45 11.40 6.60
N VAL A 114 10.59 10.59 7.19
CA VAL A 114 10.56 9.14 7.08
C VAL A 114 9.17 8.68 6.63
N SER A 115 9.09 7.71 5.72
CA SER A 115 7.82 7.10 5.34
C SER A 115 7.41 6.07 6.38
N VAL A 116 6.23 6.21 6.97
CA VAL A 116 5.73 5.33 8.04
C VAL A 116 4.28 4.93 7.75
N PRO A 117 3.89 3.67 7.98
CA PRO A 117 2.50 3.25 7.79
C PRO A 117 1.51 4.04 8.68
N ILE A 118 0.44 4.57 8.10
CA ILE A 118 -0.57 5.41 8.77
C ILE A 118 -1.13 4.73 10.01
N LYS A 119 -1.45 3.42 9.91
CA LYS A 119 -1.95 2.61 11.04
C LYS A 119 -1.05 2.71 12.28
N ARG A 120 0.27 2.79 12.10
CA ARG A 120 1.23 2.88 13.21
C ARG A 120 1.26 4.28 13.83
N LEU A 121 1.07 5.30 13.02
CA LEU A 121 0.99 6.69 13.48
C LEU A 121 -0.32 6.92 14.24
N GLU A 122 -1.43 6.37 13.76
CA GLU A 122 -2.72 6.39 14.45
C GLU A 122 -2.67 5.65 15.80
N GLU A 123 -1.99 4.50 15.87
CA GLU A 123 -1.74 3.78 17.13
C GLU A 123 -1.03 4.67 18.17
N TRP A 124 0.00 5.42 17.75
CA TRP A 124 0.69 6.38 18.61
C TRP A 124 -0.20 7.56 19.01
N ASN A 125 -0.92 8.15 18.05
CA ASN A 125 -1.83 9.26 18.31
C ASN A 125 -2.93 8.87 19.31
N LEU A 126 -3.40 7.62 19.27
CA LEU A 126 -4.39 7.13 20.23
C LEU A 126 -3.83 7.01 21.65
N LEU A 127 -2.56 6.63 21.79
CA LEU A 127 -1.89 6.57 23.09
C LEU A 127 -1.60 7.97 23.65
N GLU A 128 -0.99 8.85 22.84
CA GLU A 128 -0.66 10.22 23.23
C GLU A 128 -1.91 11.07 23.42
N GLY A 129 -2.95 10.84 22.61
CA GLY A 129 -4.25 11.50 22.73
C GLY A 129 -5.01 11.17 24.03
N GLY A 130 -4.58 10.16 24.78
CA GLY A 130 -5.07 9.87 26.13
C GLY A 130 -4.42 10.71 27.24
N MET A 131 -3.24 11.29 27.00
CA MET A 131 -2.53 12.19 27.92
C MET A 131 -2.73 13.65 27.49
N ILE A 132 -3.96 14.16 27.57
CA ILE A 132 -4.22 15.59 27.41
C ILE A 132 -3.96 16.25 28.76
N PHE A 133 -2.74 16.75 28.96
CA PHE A 133 -2.50 17.81 29.93
C PHE A 133 -2.72 19.16 29.23
N ASP A 134 -3.54 19.98 29.86
CA ASP A 134 -4.00 21.31 29.44
C ASP A 134 -2.82 22.20 28.99
N ASP A 135 -2.96 22.88 27.84
CA ASP A 135 -2.07 23.94 27.30
C ASP A 135 -0.63 23.60 26.85
N GLU A 136 -0.18 22.34 26.83
CA GLU A 136 1.15 21.97 26.29
C GLU A 136 1.09 21.45 24.85
N GLU A 137 2.03 21.91 24.02
CA GLU A 137 2.22 21.46 22.63
C GLU A 137 2.50 19.95 22.60
N LYS A 138 1.82 19.20 21.73
CA LYS A 138 1.93 17.74 21.71
C LYS A 138 3.26 17.27 21.11
N ASP A 139 3.92 16.33 21.79
CA ASP A 139 5.13 15.64 21.31
C ASP A 139 4.97 15.02 19.92
N PHE A 140 3.74 14.64 19.56
CA PHE A 140 3.40 13.97 18.32
C PHE A 140 2.01 14.36 17.82
N GLU A 141 1.92 14.83 16.58
CA GLU A 141 0.65 15.26 15.99
C GLU A 141 0.63 15.21 14.47
N GLU A 142 -0.58 15.22 13.91
CA GLU A 142 -0.83 15.39 12.47
C GLU A 142 -1.05 16.88 12.17
N ILE A 143 -0.09 17.51 11.49
CA ILE A 143 -0.18 18.93 11.08
C ILE A 143 -1.08 19.09 9.85
N HIS A 144 -1.02 18.12 8.94
CA HIS A 144 -1.79 18.13 7.69
C HIS A 144 -2.07 16.68 7.26
N PRO A 145 -3.16 16.40 6.53
CA PRO A 145 -3.43 15.05 6.01
C PRO A 145 -2.20 14.36 5.42
N GLY A 146 -1.79 13.26 6.07
CA GLY A 146 -0.65 12.43 5.67
C GLY A 146 0.74 12.99 6.05
N LEU A 147 0.79 14.05 6.86
CA LEU A 147 2.00 14.70 7.35
C LEU A 147 1.97 14.78 8.88
N TRP A 148 2.84 14.00 9.49
CA TRP A 148 2.96 13.87 10.94
C TRP A 148 4.27 14.47 11.41
N ILE A 149 4.29 15.01 12.62
CA ILE A 149 5.50 15.56 13.24
C ILE A 149 5.77 14.87 14.57
N VAL A 150 7.05 14.62 14.83
CA VAL A 150 7.59 14.27 16.15
C VAL A 150 8.45 15.44 16.59
N ARG A 151 8.07 16.07 17.70
CA ARG A 151 8.84 17.13 18.34
C ARG A 151 9.95 16.54 19.20
N ARG A 152 10.82 17.41 19.72
CA ARG A 152 12.01 16.99 20.47
C ARG A 152 11.71 16.06 21.64
N GLU A 153 10.60 16.27 22.34
CA GLU A 153 10.17 15.47 23.50
C GLU A 153 9.82 14.01 23.12
N GLY A 154 9.30 13.80 21.90
CA GLY A 154 9.02 12.46 21.37
C GLY A 154 10.24 11.71 20.84
N ILE A 155 11.41 12.38 20.72
CA ILE A 155 12.66 11.76 20.24
C ILE A 155 13.29 10.91 21.35
N GLY A 156 13.50 9.63 21.06
CA GLY A 156 13.93 8.60 22.00
C GLY A 156 12.85 7.56 22.27
N ARG A 157 11.56 7.97 22.19
CA ARG A 157 10.38 7.14 22.44
C ARG A 157 9.63 6.76 21.16
N ILE A 158 9.30 7.75 20.32
CA ILE A 158 8.53 7.56 19.08
C ILE A 158 9.47 7.38 17.88
N TYR A 159 10.56 8.13 17.88
CA TYR A 159 11.58 8.06 16.85
C TYR A 159 12.97 8.06 17.44
N ARG A 160 13.86 7.24 16.88
CA ARG A 160 15.27 7.16 17.28
C ARG A 160 16.18 7.25 16.05
N PRO A 161 17.25 8.07 16.06
CA PRO A 161 18.16 8.17 14.92
C PRO A 161 18.87 6.84 14.56
N ASP A 162 19.05 5.95 15.52
CA ASP A 162 19.76 4.68 15.34
C ASP A 162 18.87 3.52 14.85
N ILE A 163 17.55 3.56 15.11
CA ILE A 163 16.61 2.46 14.82
C ILE A 163 15.48 2.90 13.86
N GLY A 164 15.20 4.20 13.79
CA GLY A 164 14.08 4.78 13.04
C GLY A 164 12.82 4.93 13.90
N PHE A 165 11.67 4.81 13.26
CA PHE A 165 10.37 4.87 13.93
C PHE A 165 10.12 3.63 14.80
N ILE A 166 9.68 3.83 16.04
CA ILE A 166 9.46 2.78 17.03
C ILE A 166 7.96 2.47 17.09
N PRO A 167 7.52 1.24 16.79
CA PRO A 167 6.12 0.86 16.99
C PRO A 167 5.74 0.90 18.48
N VAL A 168 4.49 1.26 18.76
CA VAL A 168 3.91 1.32 20.12
C VAL A 168 4.27 0.11 20.99
N GLY A 169 4.15 -1.11 20.47
CA GLY A 169 4.44 -2.34 21.24
C GLY A 169 5.91 -2.53 21.64
N MET A 170 6.81 -1.68 21.16
CA MET A 170 8.24 -1.67 21.49
C MET A 170 8.68 -0.40 22.24
N ALA A 171 7.75 0.51 22.55
CA ALA A 171 8.04 1.80 23.19
C ALA A 171 8.71 1.63 24.57
N GLU A 172 8.15 0.75 25.42
CA GLU A 172 8.68 0.49 26.77
C GLU A 172 10.13 -0.02 26.75
N TRP A 173 10.49 -0.81 25.73
CA TRP A 173 11.83 -1.39 25.58
C TRP A 173 12.83 -0.37 25.02
N ALA A 174 12.33 0.63 24.30
CA ALA A 174 13.16 1.70 23.74
C ALA A 174 13.54 2.73 24.81
N GLU A 175 12.63 3.03 25.75
CA GLU A 175 12.87 3.95 26.87
C GLU A 175 13.92 3.41 27.86
N GLU A 176 13.88 2.10 28.19
CA GLU A 176 14.84 1.45 29.11
C GLU A 176 16.30 1.49 28.62
N ARG A 177 16.53 1.65 27.32
CA ARG A 177 17.88 1.68 26.71
C ARG A 177 18.41 3.09 26.46
N TYR A 178 17.60 4.13 26.67
CA TYR A 178 17.98 5.52 26.40
C TYR A 178 18.36 6.29 27.67
N ASN A 179 17.96 5.82 28.85
CA ASN A 179 18.46 6.25 30.16
C ASN A 179 19.76 5.53 30.56
#